data_AF-A0A6P1TK23-F1
#
_entry.id   AF-A0A6P1TK23-F1
#
_cell.length_a   1.000
_cell.length_b   1.000
_cell.length_c   1.000
_cell.angle_alpha   90.00
_cell.angle_beta   90.00
_cell.angle_gamma   90.00
#
_symmetry.space_group_name_H-M   'P 1'
#
loop_
_entity.id
_entity.type
_entity.pdbx_description
1 polymer ?
#
loop_
_entity_poly.entity_id
_entity_poly.type
_entity_poly.pdbx_seq_one_letter_code
_entity_poly.pdbx_strand_id
1 'polypeptide(L)'
;MGLKKKETKKKIMEATMHLLNSNENPDDITVRKIAESAGIGIGLINYYYESRDKLIKEAVSIKMESIAEVMEKLGGDLSDPVKYIKEMLISMSDLAMKNSRLNKFSIEYDLLKGNFNICLYLIPALSKVYNTSKSDTELRVIAFQLIVTMQSIYLRQEAFHMLTGINIEIKEERDKLITSIVDNLIR
;
A
#
# COMPACT_ATOMS: atom_id res chain seq x y z
N MET A 1 24.88 8.85 -24.27
CA MET A 1 25.03 8.65 -22.80
C MET A 1 23.71 8.24 -22.11
N GLY A 2 22.54 8.77 -22.50
CA GLY A 2 21.25 8.44 -21.88
C GLY A 2 20.73 6.99 -22.07
N LEU A 3 21.08 6.32 -23.18
CA LEU A 3 20.62 4.95 -23.46
C LEU A 3 21.22 3.91 -22.50
N LYS A 4 22.54 3.94 -22.26
CA LYS A 4 23.21 3.06 -21.28
C LYS A 4 22.68 3.24 -19.85
N LYS A 5 22.34 4.48 -19.48
CA LYS A 5 21.72 4.81 -18.17
C LYS A 5 20.34 4.17 -18.02
N LYS A 6 19.49 4.25 -19.04
CA LYS A 6 18.17 3.59 -19.04
C LYS A 6 18.29 2.07 -18.99
N GLU A 7 19.22 1.50 -19.77
CA GLU A 7 19.44 0.06 -19.81
C GLU A 7 19.93 -0.50 -18.47
N THR A 8 20.86 0.21 -17.82
CA THR A 8 21.36 -0.20 -16.48
C THR A 8 20.27 -0.11 -15.42
N LYS A 9 19.48 0.98 -15.43
CA LYS A 9 18.33 1.13 -14.52
C LYS A 9 17.32 -0.02 -14.73
N LYS A 10 17.04 -0.40 -15.98
CA LYS A 10 16.16 -1.53 -16.31
C LYS A 10 16.68 -2.87 -15.77
N LYS A 11 17.98 -3.17 -15.97
CA LYS A 11 18.61 -4.41 -15.45
C LYS A 11 18.50 -4.52 -13.93
N ILE A 12 18.70 -3.42 -13.21
CA ILE A 12 18.54 -3.37 -11.75
C ILE A 12 17.11 -3.71 -11.34
N MET A 13 16.13 -3.11 -12.02
CA MET A 13 14.72 -3.37 -11.74
C MET A 13 14.33 -4.82 -12.04
N GLU A 14 14.75 -5.35 -13.19
CA GLU A 14 14.50 -6.75 -13.58
C GLU A 14 15.11 -7.75 -12.58
N ALA A 15 16.36 -7.53 -12.16
CA ALA A 15 17.00 -8.34 -11.14
C ALA A 15 16.26 -8.27 -9.79
N THR A 16 15.82 -7.08 -9.38
CA THR A 16 15.06 -6.92 -8.13
C THR A 16 13.72 -7.64 -8.20
N MET A 17 12.98 -7.51 -9.31
CA MET A 17 11.71 -8.23 -9.51
C MET A 17 11.92 -9.75 -9.52
N HIS A 18 13.01 -10.24 -10.12
CA HIS A 18 13.36 -11.66 -10.09
C HIS A 18 13.55 -12.16 -8.65
N LEU A 19 14.31 -11.44 -7.82
CA LEU A 19 14.50 -11.77 -6.41
C LEU A 19 13.20 -11.69 -5.59
N LEU A 20 12.29 -10.76 -5.91
CA LEU A 20 10.97 -10.70 -5.27
C LEU A 20 10.03 -11.84 -5.74
N ASN A 21 10.34 -12.52 -6.83
CA ASN A 21 9.57 -13.64 -7.36
C ASN A 21 10.08 -15.00 -6.85
N SER A 22 11.30 -15.10 -6.35
CA SER A 22 11.85 -16.31 -5.72
C SER A 22 11.31 -16.57 -4.30
N ASN A 23 10.23 -15.88 -3.88
CA ASN A 23 9.68 -15.90 -2.52
C ASN A 23 10.67 -15.47 -1.42
N GLU A 24 11.76 -14.79 -1.78
CA GLU A 24 12.64 -14.17 -0.79
C GLU A 24 11.87 -13.11 0.01
N ASN A 25 12.12 -13.06 1.33
CA ASN A 25 11.61 -11.99 2.15
C ASN A 25 12.21 -10.67 1.64
N PRO A 26 11.41 -9.60 1.43
CA PRO A 26 11.95 -8.29 1.11
C PRO A 26 13.17 -7.93 1.92
N ASP A 27 13.19 -8.19 3.23
CA ASP A 27 14.32 -7.90 4.14
C ASP A 27 15.62 -8.64 3.81
N ASP A 28 15.55 -9.79 3.12
CA ASP A 28 16.72 -10.60 2.75
C ASP A 28 17.36 -10.15 1.43
N ILE A 29 16.71 -9.28 0.66
CA ILE A 29 17.18 -8.80 -0.64
C ILE A 29 18.19 -7.66 -0.42
N THR A 30 19.48 -7.95 -0.40
CA THR A 30 20.51 -6.93 -0.16
C THR A 30 20.96 -6.24 -1.46
N VAL A 31 21.58 -5.05 -1.35
CA VAL A 31 22.20 -4.36 -2.50
C VAL A 31 23.25 -5.25 -3.19
N ARG A 32 23.95 -6.10 -2.42
CA ARG A 32 24.93 -7.06 -2.97
C ARG A 32 24.25 -8.11 -3.85
N LYS A 33 23.18 -8.73 -3.36
CA LYS A 33 22.40 -9.72 -4.13
C LYS A 33 21.82 -9.11 -5.40
N ILE A 34 21.28 -7.90 -5.32
CA ILE A 34 20.74 -7.19 -6.50
C ILE A 34 21.86 -6.92 -7.51
N ALA A 35 23.02 -6.44 -7.06
CA ALA A 35 24.15 -6.13 -7.93
C ALA A 35 24.70 -7.38 -8.62
N GLU A 36 24.82 -8.49 -7.88
CA GLU A 36 25.22 -9.80 -8.40
C GLU A 36 24.22 -10.32 -9.42
N SER A 37 22.91 -10.31 -9.09
CA SER A 37 21.84 -10.73 -9.99
C SER A 37 21.77 -9.89 -11.27
N ALA A 38 22.07 -8.59 -11.19
CA ALA A 38 22.09 -7.68 -12.35
C ALA A 38 23.43 -7.67 -13.11
N GLY A 39 24.49 -8.29 -12.58
CA GLY A 39 25.83 -8.26 -13.16
C GLY A 39 26.47 -6.86 -13.19
N ILE A 40 26.24 -6.05 -12.15
CA ILE A 40 26.70 -4.65 -12.08
C ILE A 40 27.46 -4.35 -10.78
N GLY A 41 28.12 -3.18 -10.72
CA GLY A 41 28.68 -2.66 -9.47
C GLY A 41 27.63 -2.13 -8.50
N ILE A 42 27.77 -2.42 -7.21
CA ILE A 42 26.90 -1.99 -6.10
C ILE A 42 26.61 -0.48 -6.12
N GLY A 43 27.61 0.35 -6.42
CA GLY A 43 27.47 1.82 -6.42
C GLY A 43 26.44 2.35 -7.42
N LEU A 44 26.13 1.57 -8.49
CA LEU A 44 25.13 1.96 -9.48
C LEU A 44 23.71 1.90 -8.93
N ILE A 45 23.43 1.03 -7.96
CA ILE A 45 22.10 0.93 -7.35
C ILE A 45 21.78 2.21 -6.58
N ASN A 46 22.67 2.65 -5.69
CA ASN A 46 22.49 3.90 -4.96
C ASN A 46 22.46 5.11 -5.90
N TYR A 47 23.22 5.10 -6.99
CA TYR A 47 23.17 6.15 -8.00
C TYR A 47 21.81 6.28 -8.70
N TYR A 48 21.13 5.16 -8.99
CA TYR A 48 19.87 5.17 -9.73
C TYR A 48 18.61 5.23 -8.86
N TYR A 49 18.67 4.69 -7.65
CA TYR A 49 17.50 4.47 -6.80
C TYR A 49 17.63 5.05 -5.39
N GLU A 50 18.73 5.73 -5.06
CA GLU A 50 19.04 6.36 -3.76
C GLU A 50 19.20 5.39 -2.59
N SER A 51 18.33 4.39 -2.47
CA SER A 51 18.37 3.35 -1.45
C SER A 51 17.80 2.03 -1.96
N ARG A 52 18.19 0.97 -1.26
CA ARG A 52 17.64 -0.38 -1.46
C ARG A 52 16.13 -0.42 -1.25
N ASP A 53 15.63 0.23 -0.19
CA ASP A 53 14.20 0.16 0.14
C ASP A 53 13.35 0.90 -0.89
N LYS A 54 13.83 2.03 -1.42
CA LYS A 54 13.17 2.73 -2.53
C LYS A 54 13.08 1.86 -3.77
N LEU A 55 14.15 1.16 -4.13
CA LEU A 55 14.15 0.21 -5.25
C LEU A 55 13.17 -0.94 -5.03
N ILE A 56 13.16 -1.56 -3.85
CA ILE A 56 12.20 -2.63 -3.52
C ILE A 56 10.77 -2.09 -3.58
N LYS A 57 10.51 -0.91 -3.03
CA LYS A 57 9.18 -0.27 -3.09
C LYS A 57 8.71 -0.03 -4.54
N GLU A 58 9.59 0.47 -5.41
CA GLU A 58 9.28 0.62 -6.83
C GLU A 58 8.98 -0.74 -7.49
N ALA A 59 9.79 -1.77 -7.22
CA ALA A 59 9.58 -3.12 -7.77
C ALA A 59 8.28 -3.78 -7.26
N VAL A 60 7.96 -3.60 -5.97
CA VAL A 60 6.71 -4.06 -5.36
C VAL A 60 5.51 -3.38 -6.03
N SER A 61 5.61 -2.06 -6.27
CA SER A 61 4.52 -1.29 -6.91
C SER A 61 4.26 -1.72 -8.36
N ILE A 62 5.25 -2.26 -9.07
CA ILE A 62 5.10 -2.81 -10.43
C ILE A 62 4.39 -4.19 -10.40
N LYS A 63 4.64 -5.00 -9.38
CA LYS A 63 4.11 -6.37 -9.26
C LYS A 63 2.66 -6.41 -8.73
N MET A 64 2.28 -5.42 -7.93
CA MET A 64 0.96 -5.39 -7.30
C MET A 64 -0.09 -4.79 -8.23
N GLU A 65 -1.28 -5.39 -8.20
CA GLU A 65 -2.50 -4.77 -8.74
C GLU A 65 -2.63 -3.36 -8.15
N SER A 66 -2.77 -2.36 -9.02
CA SER A 66 -2.81 -0.98 -8.55
C SER A 66 -4.14 -0.71 -7.83
N ILE A 67 -4.10 0.14 -6.82
CA ILE A 67 -5.31 0.63 -6.16
C ILE A 67 -6.27 1.27 -7.18
N ALA A 68 -5.71 1.92 -8.21
CA ALA A 68 -6.48 2.49 -9.31
C ALA A 68 -7.30 1.44 -10.08
N GLU A 69 -6.72 0.28 -10.38
CA GLU A 69 -7.44 -0.83 -11.03
C GLU A 69 -8.58 -1.37 -10.16
N VAL A 70 -8.39 -1.44 -8.84
CA VAL A 70 -9.47 -1.84 -7.91
C VAL A 70 -10.59 -0.80 -7.92
N MET A 71 -10.27 0.48 -7.95
CA MET A 71 -11.28 1.53 -8.01
C MET A 71 -12.06 1.52 -9.32
N GLU A 72 -11.39 1.24 -10.44
CA GLU A 72 -12.05 1.06 -11.73
C GLU A 72 -13.05 -0.10 -11.67
N LYS A 73 -12.68 -1.22 -11.04
CA LYS A 73 -13.55 -2.40 -10.86
C LYS A 73 -14.74 -2.14 -9.95
N LEU A 74 -14.60 -1.29 -8.93
CA LEU A 74 -15.70 -0.90 -8.05
C LEU A 74 -16.74 -0.01 -8.73
N GLY A 75 -16.51 0.41 -9.98
CA GLY A 75 -17.55 1.00 -10.83
C GLY A 75 -17.97 2.42 -10.46
N GLY A 76 -17.21 3.12 -9.58
CA GLY A 76 -17.36 4.55 -9.31
C GLY A 76 -18.74 5.02 -8.86
N ASP A 77 -19.65 4.13 -8.45
CA ASP A 77 -20.99 4.50 -8.04
C ASP A 77 -20.95 5.16 -6.65
N LEU A 78 -20.95 6.50 -6.66
CA LEU A 78 -20.97 7.34 -5.48
C LEU A 78 -22.40 7.74 -5.06
N SER A 79 -23.43 7.01 -5.52
CA SER A 79 -24.81 7.22 -5.08
C SER A 79 -25.00 6.91 -3.59
N ASP A 80 -24.29 5.91 -3.08
CA ASP A 80 -24.13 5.61 -1.66
C ASP A 80 -22.64 5.74 -1.26
N PRO A 81 -22.18 6.95 -0.91
CA PRO A 81 -20.76 7.21 -0.69
C PRO A 81 -20.20 6.54 0.57
N VAL A 82 -21.03 6.27 1.58
CA VAL A 82 -20.59 5.56 2.79
C VAL A 82 -20.37 4.08 2.47
N LYS A 83 -21.31 3.46 1.74
CA LYS A 83 -21.14 2.09 1.25
C LYS A 83 -19.91 1.97 0.36
N TYR A 84 -19.70 2.92 -0.56
CA TYR A 84 -18.52 2.96 -1.42
C TYR A 84 -17.21 2.99 -0.60
N ILE A 85 -17.13 3.81 0.44
CA ILE A 85 -15.94 3.86 1.32
C ILE A 85 -15.69 2.50 1.99
N LYS A 86 -16.73 1.83 2.49
CA LYS A 86 -16.61 0.50 3.10
C LYS A 86 -16.11 -0.53 2.10
N GLU A 87 -16.72 -0.61 0.92
CA GLU A 87 -16.34 -1.56 -0.13
C GLU A 87 -14.92 -1.31 -0.65
N MET A 88 -14.52 -0.04 -0.75
CA MET A 88 -13.18 0.36 -1.13
C MET A 88 -12.14 -0.08 -0.09
N LEU A 89 -12.37 0.18 1.20
CA LEU A 89 -11.47 -0.24 2.28
C LEU A 89 -11.40 -1.78 2.39
N ILE A 90 -12.51 -2.49 2.20
CA ILE A 90 -12.54 -3.96 2.14
C ILE A 90 -11.68 -4.46 0.98
N SER A 91 -11.87 -3.91 -0.22
CA SER A 91 -11.13 -4.32 -1.41
C SER A 91 -9.63 -4.06 -1.28
N MET A 92 -9.25 -2.91 -0.72
CA MET A 92 -7.86 -2.59 -0.38
C MET A 92 -7.29 -3.59 0.63
N SER A 93 -8.08 -3.97 1.63
CA SER A 93 -7.64 -4.93 2.63
C SER A 93 -7.50 -6.35 2.07
N ASP A 94 -8.36 -6.75 1.15
CA ASP A 94 -8.25 -8.02 0.43
C ASP A 94 -6.96 -8.07 -0.40
N LEU A 95 -6.61 -6.97 -1.09
CA LEU A 95 -5.31 -6.85 -1.78
C LEU A 95 -4.13 -6.96 -0.82
N ALA A 96 -4.21 -6.30 0.33
CA ALA A 96 -3.17 -6.34 1.35
C ALA A 96 -2.91 -7.78 1.83
N MET A 97 -3.95 -8.62 1.95
CA MET A 97 -3.80 -10.02 2.38
C MET A 97 -3.14 -10.92 1.34
N LYS A 98 -3.42 -10.73 0.03
CA LYS A 98 -2.95 -11.65 -1.03
C LYS A 98 -1.42 -11.83 -1.08
N ASN A 99 -0.65 -10.78 -0.79
CA ASN A 99 0.82 -10.80 -0.81
C ASN A 99 1.37 -10.22 0.50
N SER A 100 1.00 -10.83 1.63
CA SER A 100 1.13 -10.19 2.95
C SER A 100 2.51 -9.59 3.23
N ARG A 101 3.60 -10.31 2.95
CA ARG A 101 4.97 -9.83 3.21
C ARG A 101 5.34 -8.58 2.40
N LEU A 102 5.11 -8.61 1.09
CA LEU A 102 5.41 -7.48 0.20
C LEU A 102 4.56 -6.26 0.56
N ASN A 103 3.28 -6.50 0.89
CA ASN A 103 2.36 -5.45 1.31
C ASN A 103 2.78 -4.82 2.64
N LYS A 104 3.21 -5.64 3.64
CA LYS A 104 3.72 -5.15 4.93
C LYS A 104 4.93 -4.26 4.71
N PHE A 105 5.92 -4.71 3.94
CA PHE A 105 7.10 -3.89 3.60
C PHE A 105 6.71 -2.56 2.94
N SER A 106 5.82 -2.62 1.95
CA SER A 106 5.36 -1.43 1.23
C SER A 106 4.67 -0.42 2.16
N ILE A 107 3.78 -0.90 3.02
CA ILE A 107 3.03 -0.06 3.98
C ILE A 107 3.97 0.55 5.01
N GLU A 108 4.91 -0.25 5.56
CA GLU A 108 5.91 0.24 6.50
C GLU A 108 6.78 1.34 5.88
N TYR A 109 7.27 1.12 4.66
CA TYR A 109 8.03 2.13 3.92
C TYR A 109 7.23 3.41 3.70
N ASP A 110 5.96 3.30 3.27
CA ASP A 110 5.10 4.46 3.02
C ASP A 110 4.85 5.26 4.31
N LEU A 111 4.59 4.59 5.45
CA LEU A 111 4.42 5.23 6.76
C LEU A 111 5.70 5.96 7.21
N LEU A 112 6.88 5.34 7.04
CA LEU A 112 8.16 5.92 7.46
C LEU A 112 8.63 7.08 6.55
N LYS A 113 8.30 7.03 5.26
CA LYS A 113 8.69 8.08 4.29
C LYS A 113 7.64 9.15 4.08
N GLY A 114 6.48 9.04 4.73
CA GLY A 114 5.41 10.03 4.63
C GLY A 114 4.65 10.00 3.30
N ASN A 115 4.54 8.84 2.67
CA ASN A 115 3.75 8.68 1.45
C ASN A 115 2.30 8.32 1.80
N PHE A 116 1.42 9.32 1.78
CA PHE A 116 0.00 9.17 2.12
C PHE A 116 -0.94 9.30 0.93
N ASN A 117 -0.44 9.12 -0.30
CA ASN A 117 -1.23 9.27 -1.52
C ASN A 117 -2.46 8.35 -1.55
N ILE A 118 -2.39 7.20 -0.87
CA ILE A 118 -3.52 6.28 -0.71
C ILE A 118 -4.76 6.95 -0.08
N CYS A 119 -4.57 7.98 0.76
CA CYS A 119 -5.67 8.73 1.38
C CYS A 119 -6.48 9.51 0.34
N LEU A 120 -5.84 9.92 -0.76
CA LEU A 120 -6.49 10.74 -1.80
C LEU A 120 -7.62 10.00 -2.51
N TYR A 121 -7.56 8.67 -2.54
CA TYR A 121 -8.61 7.86 -3.15
C TYR A 121 -9.94 7.90 -2.40
N LEU A 122 -9.93 8.22 -1.10
CA LEU A 122 -11.17 8.36 -0.30
C LEU A 122 -11.83 9.73 -0.46
N ILE A 123 -11.08 10.73 -0.94
CA ILE A 123 -11.55 12.12 -0.99
C ILE A 123 -12.83 12.29 -1.81
N PRO A 124 -12.99 11.71 -3.02
CA PRO A 124 -14.21 11.90 -3.80
C PRO A 124 -15.49 11.45 -3.06
N ALA A 125 -15.42 10.30 -2.38
CA ALA A 125 -16.54 9.77 -1.61
C ALA A 125 -16.78 10.58 -0.32
N LEU A 126 -15.72 10.94 0.40
CA LEU A 126 -15.82 11.79 1.59
C LEU A 126 -16.41 13.18 1.27
N SER A 127 -16.03 13.78 0.15
CA SER A 127 -16.64 15.02 -0.35
C SER A 127 -18.13 14.86 -0.62
N LYS A 128 -18.59 13.69 -1.08
CA LYS A 128 -20.03 13.42 -1.27
C LYS A 128 -20.77 13.25 0.06
N VAL A 129 -20.17 12.56 1.04
CA VAL A 129 -20.74 12.39 2.38
C VAL A 129 -20.94 13.76 3.05
N TYR A 130 -19.90 14.57 3.10
CA TYR A 130 -19.92 15.81 3.88
C TYR A 130 -20.34 17.04 3.06
N ASN A 131 -20.41 16.94 1.73
CA ASN A 131 -20.71 18.05 0.83
C ASN A 131 -19.86 19.29 1.17
N THR A 132 -20.48 20.39 1.61
CA THR A 132 -19.79 21.63 2.00
C THR A 132 -19.58 21.77 3.51
N SER A 133 -19.99 20.79 4.32
CA SER A 133 -19.92 20.87 5.79
C SER A 133 -18.51 20.68 6.36
N LYS A 134 -17.55 20.24 5.54
CA LYS A 134 -16.15 20.05 5.92
C LYS A 134 -15.21 20.63 4.87
N SER A 135 -14.10 21.19 5.34
CA SER A 135 -13.01 21.67 4.50
C SER A 135 -12.18 20.51 3.92
N ASP A 136 -11.44 20.79 2.84
CA ASP A 136 -10.50 19.83 2.24
C ASP A 136 -9.50 19.26 3.24
N THR A 137 -9.03 20.09 4.18
CA THR A 137 -8.10 19.66 5.24
C THR A 137 -8.77 18.65 6.15
N GLU A 138 -10.01 18.87 6.57
CA GLU A 138 -10.76 17.92 7.39
C GLU A 138 -11.02 16.61 6.65
N LEU A 139 -11.37 16.66 5.36
CA LEU A 139 -11.54 15.45 4.55
C LEU A 139 -10.25 14.62 4.47
N ARG A 140 -9.09 15.29 4.32
CA ARG A 140 -7.78 14.62 4.33
C ARG A 140 -7.45 14.03 5.70
N VAL A 141 -7.81 14.69 6.80
CA VAL A 141 -7.64 14.15 8.15
C VAL A 141 -8.50 12.90 8.35
N ILE A 142 -9.76 12.91 7.90
CA ILE A 142 -10.65 11.74 7.98
C ILE A 142 -10.09 10.58 7.15
N ALA A 143 -9.66 10.85 5.92
CA ALA A 143 -9.03 9.83 5.06
C ALA A 143 -7.77 9.24 5.71
N PHE A 144 -6.93 10.09 6.30
CA PHE A 144 -5.73 9.66 7.04
C PHE A 144 -6.09 8.78 8.24
N GLN A 145 -7.09 9.17 9.04
CA GLN A 145 -7.55 8.40 10.19
C GLN A 145 -8.04 7.02 9.78
N LEU A 146 -8.81 6.91 8.68
CA LEU A 146 -9.24 5.61 8.15
C LEU A 146 -8.05 4.76 7.71
N ILE A 147 -7.21 5.28 6.83
CA ILE A 147 -6.12 4.50 6.22
C ILE A 147 -5.07 4.10 7.26
N VAL A 148 -4.59 5.04 8.08
CA VAL A 148 -3.51 4.75 9.03
C VAL A 148 -3.98 3.81 10.14
N THR A 149 -5.25 3.88 10.53
CA THR A 149 -5.84 2.89 11.46
C THR A 149 -5.77 1.49 10.84
N MET A 150 -6.25 1.33 9.60
CA MET A 150 -6.21 0.05 8.89
C MET A 150 -4.78 -0.48 8.72
N GLN A 151 -3.85 0.38 8.32
CA GLN A 151 -2.43 0.02 8.14
C GLN A 151 -1.76 -0.37 9.48
N SER A 152 -2.07 0.35 10.55
CA SER A 152 -1.53 0.07 11.89
C SER A 152 -2.00 -1.27 12.43
N ILE A 153 -3.30 -1.57 12.26
CA ILE A 153 -3.91 -2.85 12.60
C ILE A 153 -3.25 -3.97 11.80
N TYR A 154 -3.10 -3.79 10.48
CA TYR A 154 -2.50 -4.79 9.61
C TYR A 154 -1.03 -5.12 9.98
N LEU A 155 -0.22 -4.09 10.22
CA LEU A 155 1.19 -4.29 10.61
C LEU A 155 1.35 -4.95 11.99
N ARG A 156 0.36 -4.82 12.87
CA ARG A 156 0.39 -5.31 14.26
C ARG A 156 -0.74 -6.30 14.53
N GLN A 157 -1.12 -7.09 13.52
CA GLN A 157 -2.30 -7.94 13.57
C GLN A 157 -2.35 -8.87 14.79
N GLU A 158 -1.21 -9.43 15.20
CA GLU A 158 -1.12 -10.29 16.39
C GLU A 158 -1.40 -9.52 17.68
N ALA A 159 -0.77 -8.36 17.85
CA ALA A 159 -1.00 -7.50 19.01
C ALA A 159 -2.43 -6.95 19.05
N PHE A 160 -2.99 -6.60 17.89
CA PHE A 160 -4.37 -6.16 17.77
C PHE A 160 -5.36 -7.29 18.10
N HIS A 161 -5.08 -8.52 17.66
CA HIS A 161 -5.88 -9.70 18.00
C HIS A 161 -5.84 -9.98 19.50
N MET A 162 -4.65 -9.94 20.13
CA MET A 162 -4.53 -10.10 21.58
C MET A 162 -5.31 -9.04 22.36
N LEU A 163 -5.38 -7.80 21.86
CA LEU A 163 -6.08 -6.70 22.51
C LEU A 163 -7.61 -6.81 22.36
N THR A 164 -8.10 -7.18 21.18
CA THR A 164 -9.53 -7.03 20.80
C THR A 164 -10.28 -8.33 20.64
N GLY A 165 -9.56 -9.45 20.50
CA GLY A 165 -10.11 -10.74 20.09
C GLY A 165 -10.41 -10.85 18.58
N ILE A 166 -10.25 -9.78 17.80
CA ILE A 166 -10.57 -9.77 16.37
C ILE A 166 -9.38 -10.26 15.56
N ASN A 167 -9.57 -11.31 14.77
CA ASN A 167 -8.56 -11.84 13.86
C ASN A 167 -8.80 -11.34 12.43
N ILE A 168 -7.98 -10.38 11.98
CA ILE A 168 -8.12 -9.81 10.63
C ILE A 168 -7.71 -10.77 9.50
N GLU A 169 -7.08 -11.90 9.81
CA GLU A 169 -6.83 -12.94 8.80
C GLU A 169 -8.13 -13.65 8.40
N ILE A 170 -9.15 -13.63 9.27
CA ILE A 170 -10.50 -14.09 8.98
C ILE A 170 -11.25 -12.97 8.25
N LYS A 171 -11.68 -13.22 7.01
CA LYS A 171 -12.28 -12.21 6.14
C LYS A 171 -13.55 -11.62 6.76
N GLU A 172 -14.44 -12.45 7.29
CA GLU A 172 -15.69 -12.00 7.88
C GLU A 172 -15.47 -11.08 9.09
N GLU A 173 -14.45 -11.36 9.92
CA GLU A 173 -14.10 -10.53 11.06
C GLU A 173 -13.47 -9.20 10.61
N ARG A 174 -12.58 -9.26 9.62
CA ARG A 174 -11.95 -8.08 9.03
C ARG A 174 -12.97 -7.13 8.40
N ASP A 175 -13.91 -7.65 7.61
CA ASP A 175 -14.90 -6.83 6.91
C ASP A 175 -15.88 -6.17 7.91
N LYS A 176 -16.24 -6.88 8.99
CA LYS A 176 -17.01 -6.31 10.11
C LYS A 176 -16.24 -5.22 10.84
N LEU A 177 -14.95 -5.43 11.11
CA LEU A 177 -14.08 -4.43 11.72
C LEU A 177 -13.99 -3.16 10.86
N ILE A 178 -13.75 -3.31 9.55
CA ILE A 178 -13.69 -2.19 8.60
C ILE A 178 -14.99 -1.39 8.64
N THR A 179 -16.13 -2.08 8.59
CA THR A 179 -17.44 -1.45 8.66
C THR A 179 -17.60 -0.65 9.96
N SER A 180 -17.23 -1.23 11.10
CA SER A 180 -17.29 -0.56 12.40
C SER A 180 -16.37 0.66 12.49
N ILE A 181 -15.14 0.58 11.94
CA ILE A 181 -14.21 1.72 11.90
C ILE A 181 -14.81 2.88 11.10
N VAL A 182 -15.43 2.59 9.95
CA VAL A 182 -16.09 3.61 9.14
C VAL A 182 -17.26 4.23 9.89
N ASP A 183 -18.14 3.41 10.48
CA ASP A 183 -19.34 3.89 11.20
C ASP A 183 -19.00 4.71 12.46
N ASN A 184 -17.85 4.43 13.08
CA ASN A 184 -17.38 5.22 14.23
C ASN A 184 -16.94 6.62 13.83
N LEU A 185 -16.42 6.79 12.60
CA LEU A 185 -15.80 8.05 12.15
C LEU A 185 -16.69 8.87 11.22
N ILE A 186 -17.52 8.22 10.42
CA ILE A 186 -18.39 8.84 9.43
C ILE A 186 -19.83 8.77 9.94
N ARG A 187 -20.49 9.94 10.05
CA ARG A 187 -21.86 10.10 10.51
C ARG A 187 -22.68 10.90 9.51
#